data_AF-A0A8B6GMT7-F1
#
_entry.id   AF-A0A8B6GMT7-F1
#
_cell.length_a   1.000
_cell.length_b   1.000
_cell.length_c   1.000
_cell.angle_alpha   90.00
_cell.angle_beta   90.00
_cell.angle_gamma   90.00
#
_symmetry.space_group_name_H-M   'P 1'
#
loop_
_entity.id
_entity.type
_entity.pdbx_description
1 polymer ?
#
loop_
_entity_poly.entity_id
_entity_poly.type
_entity_poly.pdbx_seq_one_letter_code
_entity_poly.pdbx_strand_id
1 'polypeptide(L)'
;MSSVRIMLIISAIAITSVLAKNMLKEESDIHGKELNIDASRVRRSYYGNCHDVDTWFTYDGKGHTVYLDRQSPNCGLSAIRSFQLVRNSGHNHVRYDLSCCNLPKSYRCRTSTFNTPYNKDGKGLNIYLDRHHVSCPSNGFLKHFHLNRNDHGDLYRYTFSCCSPHYYQRSQMTCYETTTPANADGKGNMVYLDRHRPSCHIGYFINGFQLVRPTSTTIQYKYRCCAFYQ
;
A
#
# COMPACT_ATOMS: atom_id res chain seq x y z
N MET A 1 -41.38 -1.05 -37.42
CA MET A 1 -40.60 0.10 -37.93
C MET A 1 -40.68 1.17 -36.84
N SER A 2 -39.65 1.60 -36.14
CA SER A 2 -38.20 1.48 -36.30
C SER A 2 -37.53 1.52 -34.93
N SER A 3 -36.44 0.76 -34.81
CA SER A 3 -35.55 0.71 -33.65
C SER A 3 -34.77 2.02 -33.54
N VAL A 4 -34.70 2.61 -32.34
CA VAL A 4 -33.73 3.67 -32.02
C VAL A 4 -32.90 3.19 -30.83
N ARG A 5 -31.73 2.63 -31.13
CA ARG A 5 -30.69 2.34 -30.13
C ARG A 5 -29.93 3.63 -29.85
N ILE A 6 -30.15 4.24 -28.70
CA ILE A 6 -29.27 5.31 -28.19
C ILE A 6 -28.13 4.63 -27.45
N MET A 7 -26.98 4.51 -28.12
CA MET A 7 -25.70 4.17 -27.49
C MET A 7 -25.20 5.40 -26.74
N LEU A 8 -25.40 5.45 -25.42
CA LEU A 8 -24.70 6.38 -24.54
C LEU A 8 -23.41 5.70 -24.06
N ILE A 9 -22.29 6.05 -24.68
CA ILE A 9 -20.95 5.72 -24.19
C ILE A 9 -20.69 6.66 -23.02
N ILE A 10 -20.98 6.22 -21.80
CA ILE A 10 -20.49 6.89 -20.60
C ILE A 10 -19.11 6.29 -20.30
N SER A 11 -18.08 6.95 -20.79
CA SER A 11 -16.71 6.75 -20.32
C SER A 11 -16.69 7.01 -18.81
N ALA A 12 -16.13 6.05 -18.07
CA ALA A 12 -16.00 6.13 -16.63
C ALA A 12 -15.10 7.31 -16.24
N ILE A 13 -15.71 8.43 -15.84
CA ILE A 13 -15.06 9.44 -15.01
C ILE A 13 -15.82 9.45 -13.69
N ALA A 14 -15.18 8.92 -12.65
CA ALA A 14 -15.60 9.12 -11.28
C ALA A 14 -15.47 10.62 -10.96
N ILE A 15 -16.58 11.35 -11.00
CA ILE A 15 -16.68 12.66 -10.36
C ILE A 15 -17.60 12.49 -9.16
N THR A 16 -17.00 12.31 -7.99
CA THR A 16 -17.65 12.56 -6.71
C THR A 16 -17.91 14.06 -6.60
N SER A 17 -19.13 14.50 -6.89
CA SER A 17 -19.73 15.64 -6.19
C SER A 17 -21.23 15.66 -6.48
N VAL A 18 -21.97 16.27 -5.56
CA VAL A 18 -23.41 16.49 -5.55
C VAL A 18 -23.98 16.99 -6.90
N LEU A 19 -23.16 17.57 -7.80
CA LEU A 19 -23.56 17.99 -9.14
C LEU A 19 -24.07 16.84 -10.04
N ALA A 20 -23.51 15.63 -9.99
CA ALA A 20 -23.97 14.54 -10.85
C ALA A 20 -25.40 14.08 -10.49
N LYS A 21 -25.78 14.17 -9.20
CA LYS A 21 -27.15 13.91 -8.74
C LYS A 21 -28.13 14.99 -9.21
N ASN A 22 -27.69 16.25 -9.30
CA ASN A 22 -28.55 17.34 -9.75
C ASN A 22 -28.75 17.32 -11.28
N MET A 23 -27.72 16.98 -12.05
CA MET A 23 -27.82 16.86 -13.51
C MET A 23 -28.69 15.67 -13.97
N LEU A 24 -28.67 14.54 -13.24
CA LEU A 24 -29.53 13.39 -13.55
C LEU A 24 -30.99 13.58 -13.07
N LYS A 25 -31.22 14.50 -12.12
CA LYS A 25 -32.56 14.83 -11.63
C LYS A 25 -33.30 15.77 -12.60
N GLU A 26 -32.57 16.69 -13.25
CA GLU A 26 -33.13 17.55 -14.30
C GLU A 26 -33.58 16.77 -15.55
N GLU A 27 -32.91 15.66 -15.91
CA GLU A 27 -33.37 14.80 -17.01
C GLU A 27 -34.59 13.92 -16.64
N SER A 28 -34.77 13.56 -15.36
CA SER A 28 -35.91 12.72 -14.93
C SER A 28 -37.23 13.50 -14.83
N ASP A 29 -37.18 14.81 -14.57
CA ASP A 29 -38.38 15.65 -14.45
C ASP A 29 -39.01 16.01 -15.81
N ILE A 30 -38.30 15.81 -16.93
CA ILE A 30 -38.81 16.06 -18.29
C ILE A 30 -39.62 14.87 -18.84
N HIS A 31 -39.51 13.66 -18.26
CA HIS A 31 -40.14 12.43 -18.80
C HIS A 31 -40.95 11.60 -17.80
N GLY A 32 -41.19 12.09 -16.58
CA GLY A 32 -42.21 11.54 -15.67
C GLY A 32 -42.10 10.04 -15.37
N LYS A 33 -40.87 9.50 -15.32
CA LYS A 33 -40.62 8.10 -14.92
C LYS A 33 -39.87 8.06 -13.60
N GLU A 34 -40.55 7.56 -12.59
CA GLU A 34 -39.99 7.27 -11.27
C GLU A 34 -38.84 6.25 -11.42
N LEU A 35 -37.60 6.72 -11.29
CA LEU A 35 -36.42 5.88 -11.26
C LEU A 35 -36.36 5.17 -9.91
N ASN A 36 -36.99 4.01 -9.83
CA ASN A 36 -36.93 3.13 -8.68
C ASN A 36 -35.55 2.43 -8.68
N ILE A 37 -34.55 3.14 -8.17
CA ILE A 37 -33.21 2.57 -7.99
C ILE A 37 -33.28 1.63 -6.78
N ASP A 38 -33.48 0.35 -7.06
CA ASP A 38 -33.34 -0.71 -6.08
C ASP A 38 -31.89 -0.75 -5.56
N ALA A 39 -31.67 -0.12 -4.41
CA ALA A 39 -30.40 -0.09 -3.69
C ALA A 39 -29.93 -1.49 -3.23
N SER A 40 -30.74 -2.54 -3.42
CA SER A 40 -30.36 -3.92 -3.12
C SER A 40 -29.32 -4.53 -4.08
N ARG A 41 -29.08 -3.88 -5.24
CA ARG A 41 -28.11 -4.36 -6.26
C ARG A 41 -26.91 -3.43 -6.46
N VAL A 42 -26.56 -2.63 -5.46
CA VAL A 42 -25.17 -2.14 -5.34
C VAL A 42 -24.32 -3.36 -4.96
N ARG A 43 -23.46 -3.85 -5.87
CA ARG A 43 -22.45 -4.85 -5.50
C ARG A 43 -21.72 -4.33 -4.27
N ARG A 44 -22.00 -4.90 -3.09
CA ARG A 44 -21.27 -4.66 -1.86
C ARG A 44 -19.80 -4.74 -2.22
N SER A 45 -19.05 -3.65 -2.02
CA SER A 45 -17.61 -3.62 -2.25
C SER A 45 -17.01 -4.85 -1.56
N TYR A 46 -16.52 -5.80 -2.35
CA TYR A 46 -15.97 -7.08 -1.90
C TYR A 46 -14.58 -6.92 -1.25
N TYR A 47 -14.21 -5.68 -0.93
CA TYR A 47 -12.93 -5.26 -0.40
C TYR A 47 -13.14 -4.79 1.03
N GLY A 48 -12.42 -5.40 1.98
CA GLY A 48 -12.67 -5.19 3.39
C GLY A 48 -12.46 -3.74 3.82
N ASN A 49 -13.21 -3.33 4.84
CA ASN A 49 -13.12 -2.00 5.43
C ASN A 49 -11.66 -1.66 5.75
N CYS A 50 -11.20 -0.51 5.26
CA CYS A 50 -9.88 0.02 5.55
C CYS A 50 -9.93 0.97 6.74
N HIS A 51 -8.85 1.01 7.51
CA HIS A 51 -8.63 1.90 8.63
C HIS A 51 -7.16 2.34 8.61
N ASP A 52 -6.91 3.52 9.15
CA ASP A 52 -5.55 4.03 9.25
C ASP A 52 -4.95 3.60 10.59
N VAL A 53 -3.65 3.28 10.56
CA VAL A 53 -2.85 2.91 11.72
C VAL A 53 -1.56 3.70 11.61
N ASP A 54 -1.04 4.18 12.73
CA ASP A 54 0.29 4.77 12.77
C ASP A 54 1.15 4.13 13.85
N THR A 55 2.45 4.20 13.64
CA THR A 55 3.42 3.95 14.71
C THR A 55 3.64 5.23 15.51
N TRP A 56 4.23 5.12 16.69
CA TRP A 56 4.57 6.31 17.48
C TRP A 56 5.71 7.12 16.83
N PHE A 57 5.65 8.44 16.99
CA PHE A 57 6.76 9.31 16.63
C PHE A 57 7.99 8.97 17.48
N THR A 58 9.10 8.64 16.81
CA THR A 58 10.40 8.43 17.47
C THR A 58 11.44 9.35 16.86
N TYR A 59 12.45 9.70 17.66
CA TYR A 59 13.57 10.51 17.20
C TYR A 59 14.14 9.96 15.89
N ASP A 60 14.35 10.84 14.92
CA ASP A 60 14.83 10.47 13.60
C ASP A 60 16.32 10.06 13.64
N GLY A 61 17.10 10.45 14.65
CA GLY A 61 18.52 10.11 14.64
C GLY A 61 19.31 10.91 13.62
N LYS A 62 18.90 12.16 13.34
CA LYS A 62 19.58 13.13 12.44
C LYS A 62 19.72 12.67 10.98
N GLY A 63 18.93 11.72 10.53
CA GLY A 63 19.03 11.24 9.16
C GLY A 63 19.48 9.78 9.02
N HIS A 64 19.89 9.14 10.11
CA HIS A 64 20.45 7.79 10.04
C HIS A 64 19.37 6.72 9.95
N THR A 65 19.43 5.93 8.89
CA THR A 65 18.50 4.84 8.55
C THR A 65 18.35 3.80 9.65
N VAL A 66 19.39 3.60 10.47
CA VAL A 66 19.34 2.64 11.57
C VAL A 66 18.22 2.93 12.56
N TYR A 67 17.80 4.19 12.72
CA TYR A 67 16.71 4.58 13.63
C TYR A 67 15.32 4.15 13.16
N LEU A 68 15.19 3.62 11.94
CA LEU A 68 13.98 2.92 11.52
C LEU A 68 13.77 1.62 12.31
N ASP A 69 14.77 1.14 13.06
CA ASP A 69 14.63 0.01 13.99
C ASP A 69 13.72 0.27 15.21
N ARG A 70 13.30 1.53 15.40
CA ARG A 70 12.32 1.93 16.42
C ARG A 70 10.88 1.82 15.92
N GLN A 71 10.72 1.59 14.62
CA GLN A 71 9.46 1.66 13.92
C GLN A 71 8.98 0.24 13.58
N SER A 72 7.80 -0.15 14.08
CA SER A 72 7.21 -1.46 13.83
C SER A 72 5.83 -1.39 13.17
N PRO A 73 5.75 -0.96 11.89
CA PRO A 73 4.50 -0.94 11.12
C PRO A 73 3.76 -2.27 11.12
N ASN A 74 2.52 -2.30 11.61
CA ASN A 74 1.76 -3.54 11.80
C ASN A 74 0.24 -3.34 11.62
N CYS A 75 -0.37 -4.10 10.70
CA CYS A 75 -1.82 -4.11 10.47
C CYS A 75 -2.58 -5.21 11.24
N GLY A 76 -1.92 -5.92 12.16
CA GLY A 76 -2.56 -6.92 13.02
C GLY A 76 -3.14 -8.09 12.22
N LEU A 77 -4.47 -8.15 12.08
CA LEU A 77 -5.16 -9.15 11.25
C LEU A 77 -5.40 -8.69 9.79
N SER A 78 -5.29 -7.39 9.53
CA SER A 78 -5.44 -6.79 8.20
C SER A 78 -4.16 -6.87 7.38
N ALA A 79 -4.27 -6.55 6.09
CA ALA A 79 -3.13 -6.37 5.20
C ALA A 79 -2.82 -4.90 4.96
N ILE A 80 -1.55 -4.60 4.72
CA ILE A 80 -1.08 -3.26 4.37
C ILE A 80 -1.52 -2.95 2.94
N ARG A 81 -2.31 -1.89 2.74
CA ARG A 81 -2.64 -1.34 1.42
C ARG A 81 -1.66 -0.23 1.02
N SER A 82 -1.26 0.58 1.99
CA SER A 82 -0.25 1.63 1.79
C SER A 82 0.54 1.87 3.06
N PHE A 83 1.75 2.40 2.91
CA PHE A 83 2.53 2.94 4.02
C PHE A 83 3.30 4.18 3.56
N GLN A 84 3.64 5.05 4.51
CA GLN A 84 4.48 6.22 4.26
C GLN A 84 5.23 6.59 5.55
N LEU A 85 6.52 6.91 5.44
CA LEU A 85 7.23 7.56 6.53
C LEU A 85 6.77 9.03 6.59
N VAL A 86 6.40 9.53 7.75
CA VAL A 86 5.99 10.93 7.93
C VAL A 86 6.78 11.57 9.05
N ARG A 87 6.94 12.90 8.97
CA ARG A 87 7.69 13.70 9.94
C ARG A 87 6.75 14.50 10.82
N ASN A 88 7.14 14.72 12.07
CA ASN A 88 6.44 15.65 12.95
C ASN A 88 6.69 17.11 12.50
N SER A 89 5.93 18.05 13.07
CA SER A 89 6.10 19.49 12.83
C SER A 89 7.48 20.02 13.23
N GLY A 90 8.09 19.43 14.25
CA GLY A 90 9.46 19.76 14.68
C GLY A 90 10.56 19.20 13.78
N HIS A 91 10.21 18.43 12.75
CA HIS A 91 11.12 17.86 11.76
C HIS A 91 12.28 17.02 12.32
N ASN A 92 12.12 16.48 13.53
CA ASN A 92 13.14 15.71 14.26
C ASN A 92 12.63 14.33 14.74
N HIS A 93 11.37 14.00 14.45
CA HIS A 93 10.80 12.70 14.71
C HIS A 93 10.11 12.17 13.45
N VAL A 94 10.09 10.85 13.33
CA VAL A 94 9.41 10.14 12.27
C VAL A 94 8.47 9.08 12.82
N ARG A 95 7.44 8.75 12.05
CA ARG A 95 6.61 7.56 12.21
C ARG A 95 6.22 7.00 10.86
N TYR A 96 5.62 5.82 10.83
CA TYR A 96 4.93 5.30 9.65
C TYR A 96 3.44 5.49 9.81
N ASP A 97 2.82 6.07 8.78
CA ASP A 97 1.38 6.05 8.59
C ASP A 97 1.03 4.90 7.64
N LEU A 98 0.06 4.08 8.02
CA LEU A 98 -0.39 2.88 7.31
C LEU A 98 -1.88 3.00 6.97
N SER A 99 -2.25 2.47 5.81
CA SER A 99 -3.65 2.15 5.52
C SER A 99 -3.79 0.62 5.54
N CYS A 100 -4.53 0.12 6.52
CA CYS A 100 -4.73 -1.30 6.78
C CYS A 100 -6.14 -1.70 6.35
N CYS A 101 -6.27 -2.77 5.58
CA CYS A 101 -7.58 -3.21 5.09
C CYS A 101 -7.85 -4.66 5.45
N ASN A 102 -9.08 -4.91 5.87
CA ASN A 102 -9.54 -6.26 6.15
C ASN A 102 -9.45 -7.12 4.88
N LEU A 103 -8.99 -8.35 5.05
CA LEU A 103 -8.97 -9.31 3.96
C LEU A 103 -10.40 -9.82 3.68
N PRO A 104 -10.72 -10.19 2.43
CA PRO A 104 -12.01 -10.81 2.14
C PRO A 104 -12.24 -12.02 3.05
N LYS A 105 -13.46 -12.22 3.57
CA LYS A 105 -13.80 -13.42 4.37
C LYS A 105 -13.50 -14.72 3.61
N SER A 106 -13.60 -14.61 2.28
CA SER A 106 -12.97 -15.40 1.21
C SER A 106 -11.67 -16.10 1.56
N TYR A 107 -10.75 -15.25 1.99
CA TYR A 107 -9.34 -15.44 1.89
C TYR A 107 -8.83 -16.11 3.16
N ARG A 108 -8.42 -17.36 3.02
CA ARG A 108 -7.86 -18.15 4.10
C ARG A 108 -6.36 -18.13 3.95
N CYS A 109 -5.67 -17.68 4.98
CA CYS A 109 -4.23 -17.58 4.94
C CYS A 109 -3.58 -18.12 6.20
N ARG A 110 -2.32 -18.53 6.02
CA ARG A 110 -1.40 -18.80 7.12
C ARG A 110 -0.50 -17.59 7.31
N THR A 111 -0.43 -17.06 8.53
CA THR A 111 0.55 -16.02 8.84
C THR A 111 1.92 -16.66 9.10
N SER A 112 2.97 -16.11 8.53
CA SER A 112 4.35 -16.57 8.75
C SER A 112 5.31 -15.39 8.72
N THR A 113 6.38 -15.48 9.50
CA THR A 113 7.42 -14.44 9.61
C THR A 113 8.63 -14.82 8.78
N PHE A 114 9.18 -13.84 8.10
CA PHE A 114 10.31 -13.94 7.19
C PHE A 114 11.35 -12.88 7.52
N ASN A 115 12.55 -13.09 6.99
CA ASN A 115 13.65 -12.15 7.11
C ASN A 115 14.29 -11.97 5.75
N THR A 116 14.67 -10.75 5.40
CA THR A 116 15.72 -10.57 4.39
C THR A 116 17.06 -11.03 4.99
N PRO A 117 18.07 -11.38 4.17
CA PRO A 117 19.42 -11.55 4.67
C PRO A 117 19.93 -10.29 5.40
N TYR A 118 20.86 -10.47 6.34
CA TYR A 118 21.60 -9.34 6.90
C TYR A 118 22.48 -8.69 5.83
N ASN A 119 22.57 -7.37 5.84
CA ASN A 119 23.49 -6.61 5.02
C ASN A 119 24.03 -5.39 5.77
N LYS A 120 25.12 -4.80 5.27
CA LYS A 120 25.77 -3.63 5.87
C LYS A 120 24.79 -2.46 5.97
N ASP A 121 24.81 -1.80 7.12
CA ASP A 121 23.93 -0.67 7.37
C ASP A 121 24.32 0.64 6.66
N GLY A 122 25.43 0.60 5.91
CA GLY A 122 25.91 1.73 5.14
C GLY A 122 26.30 2.93 5.98
N LYS A 123 26.63 2.76 7.26
CA LYS A 123 26.83 3.86 8.24
C LYS A 123 25.56 4.71 8.42
N GLY A 124 24.40 4.13 8.19
CA GLY A 124 23.09 4.78 8.31
C GLY A 124 22.59 5.48 7.04
N LEU A 125 23.23 5.30 5.88
CA LEU A 125 22.75 5.88 4.63
C LEU A 125 21.55 5.10 4.07
N ASN A 126 20.47 5.80 3.70
CA ASN A 126 19.21 5.21 3.23
C ASN A 126 19.38 4.36 1.97
N ILE A 127 20.39 4.66 1.16
CA ILE A 127 20.64 4.00 -0.11
C ILE A 127 20.94 2.52 0.09
N TYR A 128 21.45 2.10 1.25
CA TYR A 128 21.72 0.69 1.54
C TYR A 128 20.46 -0.13 1.81
N LEU A 129 19.29 0.50 1.94
CA LEU A 129 18.01 -0.23 1.96
C LEU A 129 17.74 -0.91 0.61
N ASP A 130 18.41 -0.48 -0.47
CA ASP A 130 18.25 -1.07 -1.80
C ASP A 130 18.64 -2.56 -1.90
N ARG A 131 19.44 -3.02 -0.93
CA ARG A 131 19.89 -4.40 -0.77
C ARG A 131 18.82 -5.33 -0.21
N HIS A 132 17.71 -4.77 0.28
CA HIS A 132 16.67 -5.54 0.94
C HIS A 132 15.39 -5.59 0.10
N HIS A 133 15.02 -6.81 -0.28
CA HIS A 133 13.78 -7.08 -0.99
C HIS A 133 12.80 -7.79 -0.06
N VAL A 134 11.80 -7.05 0.43
CA VAL A 134 10.68 -7.61 1.19
C VAL A 134 9.69 -8.19 0.21
N SER A 135 9.41 -9.50 0.30
CA SER A 135 8.51 -10.17 -0.63
C SER A 135 7.76 -11.30 0.06
N CYS A 136 6.44 -11.24 0.07
CA CYS A 136 5.61 -12.31 0.60
C CYS A 136 5.47 -13.47 -0.40
N PRO A 137 5.73 -14.72 0.02
CA PRO A 137 5.65 -15.86 -0.87
C PRO A 137 4.21 -16.13 -1.32
N SER A 138 4.08 -16.84 -2.44
CA SER A 138 2.78 -17.28 -2.98
C SER A 138 1.78 -16.14 -3.20
N ASN A 139 2.27 -14.95 -3.56
CA ASN A 139 1.46 -13.74 -3.74
C ASN A 139 0.68 -13.31 -2.46
N GLY A 140 1.13 -13.75 -1.27
CA GLY A 140 0.50 -13.38 0.00
C GLY A 140 0.56 -11.88 0.30
N PHE A 141 -0.14 -11.47 1.35
CA PHE A 141 -0.23 -10.06 1.71
C PHE A 141 0.68 -9.72 2.89
N LEU A 142 1.42 -8.62 2.78
CA LEU A 142 2.26 -8.08 3.82
C LEU A 142 1.38 -7.50 4.94
N LYS A 143 1.72 -7.84 6.19
CA LYS A 143 0.98 -7.39 7.36
C LYS A 143 1.82 -6.55 8.31
N HIS A 144 3.11 -6.82 8.35
CA HIS A 144 4.06 -6.17 9.23
C HIS A 144 5.44 -6.18 8.57
N PHE A 145 6.22 -5.14 8.82
CA PHE A 145 7.65 -5.11 8.54
C PHE A 145 8.36 -4.28 9.60
N HIS A 146 9.61 -4.62 9.88
CA HIS A 146 10.45 -3.97 10.89
C HIS A 146 11.92 -4.08 10.49
N LEU A 147 12.66 -2.98 10.59
CA LEU A 147 14.11 -3.01 10.37
C LEU A 147 14.79 -3.50 11.66
N ASN A 148 15.50 -4.62 11.61
CA ASN A 148 16.23 -5.17 12.74
C ASN A 148 17.73 -5.05 12.53
N ARG A 149 18.45 -4.71 13.60
CA ARG A 149 19.92 -4.69 13.62
C ARG A 149 20.45 -5.99 14.21
N ASN A 150 21.65 -6.37 13.81
CA ASN A 150 22.38 -7.44 14.48
C ASN A 150 22.95 -6.97 15.82
N ASP A 151 23.42 -7.90 16.66
CA ASP A 151 23.95 -7.60 17.99
C ASP A 151 25.19 -6.69 17.96
N HIS A 152 25.97 -6.74 16.87
CA HIS A 152 27.15 -5.89 16.69
C HIS A 152 26.81 -4.47 16.19
N GLY A 153 25.57 -4.23 15.76
CA GLY A 153 25.12 -2.92 15.29
C GLY A 153 25.82 -2.41 14.04
N ASP A 154 26.14 -3.30 13.08
CA ASP A 154 26.77 -2.95 11.80
C ASP A 154 26.06 -3.56 10.59
N LEU A 155 25.10 -4.46 10.83
CA LEU A 155 24.24 -5.07 9.85
C LEU A 155 22.77 -4.82 10.21
N TYR A 156 21.92 -4.71 9.20
CA TYR A 156 20.47 -4.75 9.38
C TYR A 156 19.79 -5.69 8.39
N ARG A 157 18.51 -5.96 8.64
CA ARG A 157 17.59 -6.69 7.77
C ARG A 157 16.16 -6.25 8.02
N TYR A 158 15.25 -6.51 7.09
CA TYR A 158 13.83 -6.49 7.41
C TYR A 158 13.39 -7.85 7.98
N THR A 159 12.69 -7.80 9.11
CA THR A 159 11.81 -8.89 9.56
C THR A 159 10.39 -8.49 9.21
N PHE A 160 9.63 -9.38 8.60
CA PHE A 160 8.30 -9.06 8.11
C PHE A 160 7.37 -10.27 8.21
N SER A 161 6.06 -10.03 8.32
CA SER A 161 5.08 -11.11 8.32
C SER A 161 4.13 -11.02 7.14
N CYS A 162 3.79 -12.20 6.63
CA CYS A 162 2.97 -12.38 5.46
C CYS A 162 1.78 -13.28 5.80
N CYS A 163 0.64 -12.97 5.20
CA CYS A 163 -0.54 -13.81 5.18
C CYS A 163 -0.66 -14.44 3.79
N SER A 164 -0.09 -15.63 3.69
CA SER A 164 0.02 -16.38 2.43
C SER A 164 -1.25 -17.18 2.18
N PRO A 165 -1.80 -17.17 0.94
CA PRO A 165 -3.02 -17.87 0.64
C PRO A 165 -2.84 -19.37 0.84
N HIS A 166 -3.94 -20.03 1.22
CA HIS A 166 -3.98 -21.48 1.20
C HIS A 166 -3.68 -22.01 -0.23
N TYR A 167 -3.12 -23.22 -0.34
CA TYR A 167 -2.65 -23.80 -1.59
C TYR A 167 -3.67 -23.69 -2.76
N TYR A 168 -4.94 -24.03 -2.52
CA TYR A 168 -6.01 -23.95 -3.53
C TYR A 168 -6.43 -22.52 -3.92
N GLN A 169 -6.03 -21.48 -3.17
CA GLN A 169 -6.33 -20.07 -3.46
C GLN A 169 -5.20 -19.37 -4.24
N ARG A 170 -4.07 -20.04 -4.46
CA ARG A 170 -2.90 -19.43 -5.11
C ARG A 170 -3.15 -19.04 -6.57
N SER A 171 -3.95 -19.82 -7.29
CA SER A 171 -4.33 -19.55 -8.68
C SER A 171 -5.33 -18.40 -8.85
N GLN A 172 -5.94 -17.95 -7.75
CA GLN A 172 -6.92 -16.86 -7.71
C GLN A 172 -6.26 -15.49 -7.41
N MET A 173 -4.93 -15.47 -7.31
CA MET A 173 -4.16 -14.26 -7.05
C MET A 173 -3.82 -13.55 -8.35
N THR A 174 -4.17 -12.27 -8.43
CA THR A 174 -3.64 -11.36 -9.45
C THR A 174 -2.61 -10.44 -8.81
N CYS A 175 -1.61 -10.00 -9.56
CA CYS A 175 -0.66 -9.03 -9.07
C CYS A 175 -0.22 -8.06 -10.17
N TYR A 176 0.22 -6.88 -9.76
CA TYR A 176 0.95 -5.95 -10.59
C TYR A 176 2.14 -5.38 -9.81
N GLU A 177 3.14 -4.89 -10.55
CA GLU A 177 4.27 -4.16 -10.00
C GLU A 177 4.19 -2.71 -10.44
N THR A 178 4.64 -1.81 -9.58
CA THR A 178 4.73 -0.39 -9.90
C THR A 178 5.80 0.26 -9.03
N THR A 179 6.01 1.56 -9.21
CA THR A 179 6.98 2.34 -8.46
C THR A 179 6.35 3.62 -7.95
N THR A 180 6.85 4.13 -6.83
CA THR A 180 6.64 5.55 -6.52
C THR A 180 7.44 6.40 -7.53
N PRO A 181 7.11 7.69 -7.73
CA PRO A 181 7.98 8.59 -8.48
C PRO A 181 9.41 8.61 -7.90
N ALA A 182 10.41 8.72 -8.77
CA ALA A 182 11.78 8.94 -8.35
C ALA A 182 11.91 10.31 -7.67
N ASN A 183 12.65 10.35 -6.57
CA ASN A 183 12.99 11.59 -5.87
C ASN A 183 14.44 11.55 -5.38
N ALA A 184 14.97 12.69 -4.94
CA ALA A 184 16.33 12.77 -4.41
C ALA A 184 16.54 11.79 -3.26
N ASP A 185 17.73 11.18 -3.21
CA ASP A 185 18.13 10.27 -2.12
C ASP A 185 18.52 10.99 -0.82
N GLY A 186 18.50 12.33 -0.83
CA GLY A 186 18.87 13.15 0.31
C GLY A 186 20.33 13.00 0.73
N LYS A 187 21.21 12.58 -0.19
CA LYS A 187 22.61 12.20 0.11
C LYS A 187 22.69 11.08 1.16
N GLY A 188 21.72 10.17 1.15
CA GLY A 188 21.62 9.07 2.11
C GLY A 188 20.84 9.39 3.38
N ASN A 189 20.24 10.57 3.52
CA ASN A 189 19.41 10.90 4.67
C ASN A 189 18.05 10.20 4.61
N MET A 190 17.73 9.35 5.60
CA MET A 190 16.49 8.56 5.63
C MET A 190 15.20 9.39 5.65
N VAL A 191 15.25 10.69 5.98
CA VAL A 191 14.03 11.50 6.06
C VAL A 191 13.44 11.67 4.68
N TYR A 192 14.25 11.54 3.62
CA TYR A 192 13.79 11.59 2.23
C TYR A 192 12.92 10.40 1.83
N LEU A 193 12.83 9.36 2.67
CA LEU A 193 11.83 8.31 2.51
C LEU A 193 10.40 8.87 2.68
N ASP A 194 10.22 10.03 3.34
CA ASP A 194 8.91 10.67 3.54
C ASP A 194 8.21 11.13 2.26
N ARG A 195 8.98 11.24 1.17
CA ARG A 195 8.51 11.65 -0.17
C ARG A 195 7.82 10.51 -0.92
N HIS A 196 7.91 9.29 -0.39
CA HIS A 196 7.43 8.10 -1.05
C HIS A 196 6.26 7.47 -0.30
N ARG A 197 5.18 7.22 -1.04
CA ARG A 197 3.98 6.53 -0.53
C ARG A 197 3.63 5.34 -1.42
N PRO A 198 4.19 4.15 -1.18
CA PRO A 198 3.69 2.92 -1.79
C PRO A 198 2.21 2.73 -1.45
N SER A 199 1.35 2.62 -2.47
CA SER A 199 -0.09 2.51 -2.28
C SER A 199 -0.72 1.68 -3.38
N CYS A 200 -1.39 0.60 -2.99
CA CYS A 200 -2.15 -0.22 -3.93
C CYS A 200 -3.52 0.39 -4.27
N HIS A 201 -4.02 0.07 -5.47
CA HIS A 201 -5.39 0.39 -5.87
C HIS A 201 -6.41 -0.29 -4.92
N ILE A 202 -7.66 0.17 -4.97
CA ILE A 202 -8.76 -0.46 -4.22
C ILE A 202 -8.79 -1.96 -4.53
N GLY A 203 -8.81 -2.77 -3.47
CA GLY A 203 -8.87 -4.22 -3.55
C GLY A 203 -7.54 -4.95 -3.72
N TYR A 204 -6.44 -4.21 -3.87
CA TYR A 204 -5.09 -4.77 -3.86
C TYR A 204 -4.38 -4.41 -2.55
N PHE A 205 -3.47 -5.27 -2.14
CA PHE A 205 -2.67 -5.12 -0.93
C PHE A 205 -1.19 -5.32 -1.25
N ILE A 206 -0.32 -4.67 -0.47
CA ILE A 206 1.12 -4.79 -0.64
C ILE A 206 1.51 -6.24 -0.41
N ASN A 207 2.15 -6.86 -1.40
CA ASN A 207 2.80 -8.15 -1.29
C ASN A 207 4.27 -7.98 -0.87
N GLY A 208 4.92 -6.94 -1.38
CA GLY A 208 6.34 -6.71 -1.16
C GLY A 208 6.79 -5.34 -1.66
N PHE A 209 7.96 -4.91 -1.21
CA PHE A 209 8.59 -3.68 -1.61
C PHE A 209 10.12 -3.79 -1.56
N GLN A 210 10.78 -2.92 -2.31
CA GLN A 210 12.22 -2.75 -2.33
C GLN A 210 12.52 -1.27 -2.63
N LEU A 211 13.44 -0.67 -1.88
CA LEU A 211 14.01 0.62 -2.30
C LEU A 211 14.90 0.37 -3.51
N VAL A 212 14.80 1.17 -4.55
CA VAL A 212 15.68 1.07 -5.72
C VAL A 212 16.26 2.44 -6.03
N ARG A 213 17.38 2.45 -6.75
CA ARG A 213 18.10 3.66 -7.13
C ARG A 213 18.07 3.81 -8.65
N PRO A 214 17.08 4.52 -9.23
CA PRO A 214 17.01 4.73 -10.67
C PRO A 214 18.25 5.45 -11.22
N THR A 215 18.86 6.32 -10.42
CA THR A 215 20.14 6.98 -10.69
C THR A 215 21.04 6.96 -9.45
N SER A 216 22.26 7.49 -9.57
CA SER A 216 23.18 7.63 -8.43
C SER A 216 22.72 8.60 -7.34
N THR A 217 21.71 9.45 -7.61
CA THR A 217 21.26 10.52 -6.71
C THR A 217 19.75 10.47 -6.42
N THR A 218 19.06 9.44 -6.91
CA THR A 218 17.62 9.29 -6.73
C THR A 218 17.25 7.93 -6.18
N ILE A 219 16.13 7.89 -5.46
CA ILE A 219 15.51 6.70 -4.91
C ILE A 219 14.04 6.66 -5.29
N GLN A 220 13.48 5.45 -5.27
CA GLN A 220 12.05 5.19 -5.29
C GLN A 220 11.76 3.85 -4.65
N TYR A 221 10.53 3.61 -4.20
CA TYR A 221 10.10 2.25 -3.91
C TYR A 221 9.60 1.57 -5.18
N LYS A 222 10.18 0.42 -5.50
CA LYS A 222 9.51 -0.59 -6.33
C LYS A 222 8.66 -1.46 -5.42
N TYR A 223 7.39 -1.66 -5.75
CA TYR A 223 6.49 -2.46 -4.92
C TYR A 223 5.52 -3.28 -5.77
N ARG A 224 5.10 -4.40 -5.18
CA ARG A 224 4.17 -5.35 -5.78
C ARG A 224 2.88 -5.35 -5.00
N CYS A 225 1.78 -5.25 -5.73
CA CYS A 225 0.43 -5.26 -5.20
C CYS A 225 -0.28 -6.51 -5.71
N CYS A 226 -0.96 -7.22 -4.81
CA CYS A 226 -1.72 -8.41 -5.17
C CYS A 226 -3.17 -8.30 -4.67
N ALA A 227 -4.09 -8.94 -5.38
CA ALA A 227 -5.49 -9.07 -5.00
C ALA A 227 -5.94 -10.52 -5.12
N PHE A 228 -6.94 -10.87 -4.31
CA PHE A 228 -7.60 -12.16 -4.35
C PHE A 228 -8.95 -12.00 -5.04
N TYR A 229 -9.13 -12.66 -6.18
CA TYR A 229 -10.42 -12.71 -6.87
C TYR A 229 -11.18 -13.98 -6.49
N GLN A 230 -12.48 -13.83 -6.22
CA GLN A 230 -13.41 -14.95 -6.05
C GLN A 230 -14.24 -15.09 -7.30
#